data_AF-A0A523VDD6-F1
#
_entry.id   AF-A0A523VDD6-F1
#
_cell.length_a   1.000
_cell.length_b   1.000
_cell.length_c   1.000
_cell.angle_alpha   90.00
_cell.angle_beta   90.00
_cell.angle_gamma   90.00
#
_symmetry.space_group_name_H-M   'P 1'
#
loop_
_entity.id
_entity.type
_entity.pdbx_description
1 polymer ?
#
loop_
_entity_poly.entity_id
_entity_poly.type
_entity_poly.pdbx_seq_one_letter_code
_entity_poly.pdbx_strand_id
1 'polypeptide(L)'
;MTKPDIDPRLPLIQDADLRDKLVLVRVDHNVVKNGQIRDPYRIDATLGTLYNIVERGGRIILMTHVGRPRDKETGHIKVEDDNSVQPVVEYLERKLYTKFVVPRFPVDPEWGIKEIDTSINLHIRDLLAHRIGGIYLPNTRWFQGEEDTGEKRKRFALQLAGLADVFVNDAFGSW
;
A
#
# COMPACT_ATOMS: atom_id res chain seq x y z
N MET A 1 6.68 21.08 -22.91
CA MET A 1 5.42 20.52 -22.39
C MET A 1 4.84 21.54 -21.43
N THR A 2 3.68 22.11 -21.74
CA THR A 2 2.94 22.96 -20.79
C THR A 2 2.59 22.11 -19.57
N LYS A 3 2.90 22.60 -18.35
CA LYS A 3 2.43 21.93 -17.13
C LYS A 3 0.91 21.78 -17.26
N PRO A 4 0.33 20.59 -17.07
CA PRO A 4 -1.11 20.45 -17.02
C PRO A 4 -1.66 21.42 -15.97
N ASP A 5 -2.89 21.88 -16.19
CA ASP A 5 -3.59 22.81 -15.29
C ASP A 5 -3.96 22.04 -14.00
N ILE A 6 -2.98 21.93 -13.10
CA ILE A 6 -3.09 21.21 -11.82
C ILE A 6 -3.55 22.22 -10.78
N ASP A 7 -4.53 21.82 -9.95
CA ASP A 7 -4.99 22.63 -8.82
C ASP A 7 -3.79 23.00 -7.93
N PRO A 8 -3.46 24.30 -7.78
CA PRO A 8 -2.27 24.74 -7.05
C PRO A 8 -2.31 24.42 -5.56
N ARG A 9 -3.46 23.99 -5.03
CA ARG A 9 -3.63 23.56 -3.63
C ARG A 9 -3.16 22.13 -3.40
N LEU A 10 -2.98 21.33 -4.46
CA LEU A 10 -2.53 19.94 -4.35
C LEU A 10 -1.00 19.89 -4.20
N PRO A 11 -0.48 19.41 -3.06
CA PRO A 11 0.95 19.20 -2.91
C PRO A 11 1.42 18.15 -3.92
N LEU A 12 2.45 18.51 -4.69
CA LEU A 12 3.05 17.62 -5.68
C LEU A 12 4.19 16.82 -5.06
N ILE A 13 4.28 15.54 -5.40
CA ILE A 13 5.40 14.69 -4.95
C ILE A 13 6.76 15.25 -5.40
N GLN A 14 6.80 15.92 -6.55
CA GLN A 14 7.99 16.58 -7.08
C GLN A 14 8.55 17.62 -6.10
N ASP A 15 7.69 18.24 -5.28
CA ASP A 15 8.06 19.30 -4.34
C ASP A 15 8.29 18.77 -2.90
N ALA A 16 7.99 17.50 -2.63
CA ALA A 16 8.13 16.90 -1.30
C ALA A 16 9.60 16.57 -0.96
N ASP A 17 10.02 16.74 0.30
CA ASP A 17 11.31 16.21 0.77
C ASP A 17 11.18 14.71 1.10
N LEU A 18 11.91 13.89 0.35
CA LEU A 18 11.83 12.42 0.44
C LEU A 18 13.11 11.80 1.01
N ARG A 19 14.17 12.59 1.22
CA ARG A 19 15.47 12.03 1.62
C ARG A 19 15.39 11.44 3.02
N ASP A 20 15.80 10.18 3.15
CA ASP A 20 15.78 9.42 4.40
C ASP A 20 14.39 9.32 5.05
N LYS A 21 13.32 9.52 4.26
CA LYS A 21 11.94 9.44 4.71
C LYS A 21 11.32 8.08 4.41
N LEU A 22 10.49 7.59 5.33
CA LEU A 22 9.53 6.53 5.05
C LEU A 22 8.34 7.14 4.31
N VAL A 23 8.03 6.60 3.14
CA VAL A 23 6.99 7.10 2.24
C VAL A 23 5.91 6.04 2.08
N LEU A 24 4.72 6.31 2.62
CA LEU A 24 3.54 5.48 2.43
C LEU A 24 2.87 5.88 1.10
N VAL A 25 2.80 4.96 0.16
CA VAL A 25 2.24 5.18 -1.17
C VAL A 25 0.97 4.34 -1.34
N ARG A 26 -0.16 5.01 -1.52
CA ARG A 26 -1.42 4.39 -1.92
C ARG A 26 -1.43 4.25 -3.44
N VAL A 27 -1.52 3.03 -3.93
CA VAL A 27 -1.52 2.69 -5.36
C VAL A 27 -2.79 1.94 -5.76
N ASP A 28 -3.15 1.99 -7.03
CA ASP A 28 -4.27 1.22 -7.60
C ASP A 28 -3.76 -0.09 -8.27
N HIS A 29 -3.35 -1.06 -7.47
CA HIS A 29 -2.93 -2.39 -7.95
C HIS A 29 -4.07 -3.41 -7.85
N ASN A 30 -5.32 -2.97 -7.99
CA ASN A 30 -6.50 -3.84 -7.96
C ASN A 30 -6.63 -4.64 -9.29
N VAL A 31 -5.64 -5.50 -9.57
CA VAL A 31 -5.49 -6.25 -10.83
C VAL A 31 -5.52 -7.77 -10.63
N VAL A 32 -5.53 -8.22 -9.38
CA VAL A 32 -5.58 -9.64 -9.02
C VAL A 32 -7.02 -10.14 -9.05
N LYS A 33 -7.24 -11.25 -9.76
CA LYS A 33 -8.53 -11.96 -9.80
C LYS A 33 -8.27 -13.46 -9.76
N ASN A 34 -8.83 -14.14 -8.76
CA ASN A 34 -8.59 -15.57 -8.48
C ASN A 34 -7.09 -15.87 -8.33
N GLY A 35 -6.41 -15.05 -7.51
CA GLY A 35 -4.98 -15.22 -7.22
C GLY A 35 -4.02 -14.92 -8.39
N GLN A 36 -4.50 -14.38 -9.51
CA GLN A 36 -3.66 -14.11 -10.69
C GLN A 36 -3.82 -12.67 -11.20
N ILE A 37 -2.71 -12.07 -11.66
CA ILE A 37 -2.72 -10.78 -12.35
C ILE A 37 -3.29 -10.98 -13.76
N ARG A 38 -4.34 -10.24 -14.10
CA ARG A 38 -4.93 -10.26 -15.45
C ARG A 38 -4.23 -9.30 -16.42
N ASP A 39 -3.94 -8.10 -15.93
CA ASP A 39 -3.28 -7.03 -16.69
C ASP A 39 -2.34 -6.26 -15.74
N PRO A 40 -1.02 -6.25 -15.99
CA PRO A 40 -0.07 -5.55 -15.14
C PRO A 40 -0.05 -4.03 -15.36
N TYR A 41 -0.81 -3.48 -16.32
CA TYR A 41 -0.76 -2.07 -16.69
C TYR A 41 -0.84 -1.11 -15.49
N ARG A 42 -1.73 -1.39 -14.53
CA ARG A 42 -1.85 -0.52 -13.34
C ARG A 42 -0.66 -0.61 -12.40
N ILE A 43 0.01 -1.77 -12.32
CA ILE A 43 1.25 -1.91 -11.56
C ILE A 43 2.34 -1.09 -12.25
N ASP A 44 2.44 -1.22 -13.57
CA ASP A 44 3.45 -0.55 -14.38
C ASP A 44 3.34 0.97 -14.37
N ALA A 45 2.10 1.49 -14.35
CA ALA A 45 1.83 2.91 -14.29
C ALA A 45 2.44 3.59 -13.05
N THR A 46 2.59 2.85 -11.94
CA THR A 46 3.15 3.41 -10.69
C THR A 46 4.67 3.45 -10.65
N LEU A 47 5.36 2.77 -11.58
CA LEU A 47 6.82 2.62 -11.52
C LEU A 47 7.55 3.97 -11.58
N GLY A 48 6.99 4.97 -12.28
CA GLY A 48 7.55 6.33 -12.30
C GLY A 48 7.55 6.99 -10.92
N THR A 49 6.47 6.81 -10.16
CA THR A 49 6.33 7.29 -8.78
C THR A 49 7.31 6.57 -7.85
N LEU A 50 7.41 5.23 -7.97
CA LEU A 50 8.34 4.45 -7.16
C LEU A 50 9.80 4.85 -7.42
N TYR A 51 10.16 5.00 -8.70
CA TYR A 51 11.49 5.45 -9.09
C TYR A 51 11.81 6.84 -8.53
N ASN A 52 10.88 7.80 -8.64
CA ASN A 52 11.08 9.15 -8.10
C ASN A 52 11.37 9.14 -6.59
N ILE A 53 10.65 8.31 -5.83
CA ILE A 53 10.85 8.20 -4.38
C ILE A 53 12.23 7.62 -4.07
N VAL A 54 12.59 6.48 -4.68
CA VAL A 54 13.85 5.78 -4.38
C VAL A 54 15.06 6.61 -4.80
N GLU A 55 15.03 7.22 -6.00
CA GLU A 55 16.14 8.03 -6.53
C GLU A 55 16.45 9.24 -5.62
N ARG A 56 15.43 9.77 -4.94
CA ARG A 56 15.56 10.87 -3.98
C ARG A 56 15.90 10.44 -2.56
N GLY A 57 16.13 9.14 -2.35
CA GLY A 57 16.54 8.56 -1.06
C GLY A 57 15.38 8.15 -0.14
N GLY A 58 14.15 8.18 -0.63
CA GLY A 58 12.97 7.74 0.11
C GLY A 58 12.86 6.22 0.21
N ARG A 59 12.16 5.75 1.24
CA ARG A 59 11.96 4.34 1.57
C ARG A 59 10.48 3.98 1.49
N ILE A 60 10.14 3.06 0.60
CA ILE A 60 8.75 2.86 0.18
C ILE A 60 8.02 1.84 1.07
N ILE A 61 6.82 2.23 1.49
CA ILE A 61 5.78 1.35 2.01
C ILE A 61 4.57 1.46 1.06
N LEU A 62 4.22 0.38 0.36
CA LEU A 62 3.10 0.33 -0.57
C LEU A 62 1.83 -0.14 0.09
N MET A 63 0.69 0.40 -0.33
CA MET A 63 -0.63 -0.08 0.07
C MET A 63 -1.60 -0.05 -1.12
N THR A 64 -2.41 -1.09 -1.24
CA THR A 64 -3.49 -1.16 -2.23
C THR A 64 -4.66 -1.95 -1.66
N HIS A 65 -5.79 -1.94 -2.35
CA HIS A 65 -6.83 -2.92 -2.11
C HIS A 65 -6.92 -3.89 -3.29
N VAL A 66 -7.37 -5.11 -3.00
CA VAL A 66 -7.67 -6.12 -4.02
C VAL A 66 -9.07 -6.64 -3.78
N GLY A 67 -9.91 -6.58 -4.81
CA GLY A 67 -11.28 -7.10 -4.75
C GLY A 67 -12.12 -6.44 -3.65
N ARG A 68 -13.15 -7.15 -3.17
CA ARG A 68 -14.09 -6.71 -2.15
C ARG A 68 -14.31 -7.84 -1.13
N PRO A 69 -13.40 -8.01 -0.15
CA PRO A 69 -13.46 -9.10 0.83
C PRO A 69 -14.58 -8.92 1.87
N ARG A 70 -15.12 -7.71 2.02
CA ARG A 70 -16.19 -7.41 2.96
C ARG A 70 -17.55 -7.80 2.40
N ASP A 71 -18.23 -8.66 3.13
CA ASP A 71 -19.63 -9.01 2.91
C ASP A 71 -20.53 -7.82 3.29
N LYS A 72 -21.46 -7.44 2.40
CA LYS A 72 -22.29 -6.24 2.59
C LYS A 72 -23.43 -6.44 3.59
N GLU A 73 -23.88 -7.68 3.78
CA GLU A 73 -25.03 -8.00 4.64
C GLU A 73 -24.57 -8.22 6.08
N THR A 74 -23.51 -9.01 6.25
CA THR A 74 -22.95 -9.38 7.56
C THR A 74 -21.86 -8.42 8.03
N GLY A 75 -21.22 -7.70 7.11
CA GLY A 75 -20.05 -6.87 7.41
C GLY A 75 -18.77 -7.66 7.64
N HIS A 76 -18.80 -9.00 7.52
CA HIS A 76 -17.66 -9.88 7.73
C HIS A 76 -16.59 -9.67 6.65
N ILE A 77 -15.32 -9.80 7.02
CA ILE A 77 -14.18 -9.61 6.13
C ILE A 77 -13.47 -10.94 5.94
N LYS A 78 -13.52 -11.47 4.71
CA LYS A 78 -12.83 -12.72 4.35
C LYS A 78 -11.40 -12.45 3.88
N VAL A 79 -10.44 -12.98 4.63
CA VAL A 79 -9.02 -12.98 4.25
C VAL A 79 -8.73 -14.29 3.50
N GLU A 80 -8.49 -14.18 2.19
CA GLU A 80 -8.34 -15.32 1.29
C GLU A 80 -7.21 -15.06 0.29
N ASP A 81 -6.51 -16.11 -0.15
CA ASP A 81 -5.39 -15.97 -1.08
C ASP A 81 -5.80 -15.35 -2.43
N ASP A 82 -7.05 -15.57 -2.85
CA ASP A 82 -7.60 -15.08 -4.11
C ASP A 82 -7.63 -13.55 -4.24
N ASN A 83 -7.67 -12.85 -3.10
CA ASN A 83 -7.64 -11.39 -3.00
C ASN A 83 -6.37 -10.89 -2.29
N SER A 84 -5.31 -11.70 -2.29
CA SER A 84 -4.00 -11.33 -1.77
C SER A 84 -3.24 -10.40 -2.72
N VAL A 85 -2.35 -9.60 -2.13
CA VAL A 85 -1.38 -8.76 -2.86
C VAL A 85 -0.15 -9.56 -3.31
N GLN A 86 -0.01 -10.81 -2.87
CA GLN A 86 1.16 -11.65 -3.14
C GLN A 86 1.53 -11.73 -4.64
N PRO A 87 0.60 -11.94 -5.59
CA PRO A 87 0.94 -11.96 -7.02
C PRO A 87 1.53 -10.63 -7.52
N VAL A 88 1.04 -9.50 -7.00
CA VAL A 88 1.54 -8.15 -7.32
C VAL A 88 2.95 -7.96 -6.80
N VAL A 89 3.21 -8.40 -5.58
CA VAL A 89 4.54 -8.33 -4.96
C VAL A 89 5.55 -9.14 -5.75
N GLU A 90 5.22 -10.39 -6.08
CA GLU A 90 6.09 -11.25 -6.89
C GLU A 90 6.35 -10.67 -8.29
N TYR A 91 5.35 -10.01 -8.88
CA TYR A 91 5.53 -9.30 -10.14
C TYR A 91 6.53 -8.13 -10.00
N LEU A 92 6.38 -7.31 -8.96
CA LEU A 92 7.30 -6.20 -8.68
C LEU A 92 8.71 -6.70 -8.40
N GLU A 93 8.88 -7.76 -7.59
CA GLU A 93 10.19 -8.33 -7.29
C GLU A 93 10.90 -8.83 -8.55
N ARG A 94 10.19 -9.55 -9.43
CA ARG A 94 10.74 -10.01 -10.72
C ARG A 94 11.08 -8.85 -11.65
N LYS A 95 10.25 -7.82 -11.69
CA LYS A 95 10.42 -6.69 -12.62
C LYS A 95 11.53 -5.74 -12.20
N LEU A 96 11.65 -5.51 -10.89
CA LEU A 96 12.58 -4.55 -10.30
C LEU A 96 13.87 -5.19 -9.78
N TYR A 97 13.95 -6.53 -9.77
CA TYR A 97 15.08 -7.28 -9.22
C TYR A 97 15.42 -6.86 -7.78
N THR A 98 14.38 -6.62 -6.99
CA THR A 98 14.50 -6.15 -5.61
C THR A 98 13.56 -6.92 -4.71
N LYS A 99 13.90 -7.03 -3.43
CA LYS A 99 13.11 -7.78 -2.45
C LYS A 99 12.06 -6.88 -1.80
N PHE A 100 10.82 -7.33 -1.81
CA PHE A 100 9.74 -6.75 -1.04
C PHE A 100 9.35 -7.69 0.11
N VAL A 101 8.72 -7.14 1.13
CA VAL A 101 8.14 -7.95 2.22
C VAL A 101 6.68 -7.60 2.43
N VAL A 102 5.86 -8.63 2.64
CA VAL A 102 4.46 -8.47 3.04
C VAL A 102 4.35 -8.83 4.53
N PRO A 103 4.12 -7.84 5.42
CA PRO A 103 3.90 -8.10 6.83
C PRO A 103 2.66 -8.98 7.04
N ARG A 104 2.74 -9.90 8.02
CA ARG A 104 1.60 -10.71 8.44
C ARG A 104 1.07 -10.18 9.76
N PHE A 105 -0.23 -9.94 9.82
CA PHE A 105 -0.91 -9.49 11.03
C PHE A 105 -1.90 -10.56 11.52
N PRO A 106 -2.23 -10.59 12.82
CA PRO A 106 -3.29 -11.42 13.35
C PRO A 106 -4.62 -11.16 12.63
N VAL A 107 -5.28 -12.24 12.22
CA VAL A 107 -6.56 -12.20 11.51
C VAL A 107 -7.66 -12.71 12.42
N ASP A 108 -8.69 -11.90 12.58
CA ASP A 108 -9.95 -12.30 13.18
C ASP A 108 -10.84 -12.95 12.09
N PRO A 109 -11.44 -14.13 12.35
CA PRO A 109 -12.24 -14.84 11.35
C PRO A 109 -13.46 -14.07 10.82
N GLU A 110 -14.03 -13.16 11.61
CA GLU A 110 -15.18 -12.35 11.24
C GLU A 110 -14.76 -10.96 10.78
N TRP A 111 -13.79 -10.37 11.47
CA TRP A 111 -13.48 -8.95 11.34
C TRP A 111 -12.19 -8.65 10.58
N GLY A 112 -11.50 -9.67 10.06
CA GLY A 112 -10.24 -9.51 9.36
C GLY A 112 -9.14 -8.99 10.28
N ILE A 113 -8.28 -8.10 9.76
CA ILE A 113 -7.18 -7.51 10.51
C ILE A 113 -7.71 -6.31 11.31
N LYS A 114 -7.57 -6.35 12.63
CA LYS A 114 -8.09 -5.29 13.52
C LYS A 114 -7.17 -4.08 13.63
N GLU A 115 -5.86 -4.30 13.47
CA GLU A 115 -4.82 -3.30 13.66
C GLU A 115 -3.48 -3.71 13.02
N ILE A 116 -2.63 -2.72 12.80
CA ILE A 116 -1.21 -2.92 12.47
C ILE A 116 -0.46 -3.06 13.79
N ASP A 117 0.06 -4.26 14.06
CA ASP A 117 0.79 -4.53 15.31
C ASP A 117 2.30 -4.22 15.18
N THR A 118 3.03 -4.46 16.26
CA THR A 118 4.47 -4.15 16.35
C THR A 118 5.37 -5.03 15.47
N SER A 119 4.86 -6.09 14.85
CA SER A 119 5.65 -6.97 13.97
C SER A 119 6.23 -6.23 12.76
N ILE A 120 5.53 -5.19 12.28
CA ILE A 120 5.99 -4.35 11.15
C ILE A 120 7.31 -3.62 11.46
N ASN A 121 7.63 -3.36 12.73
CA ASN A 121 8.83 -2.63 13.12
C ASN A 121 10.12 -3.35 12.71
N LEU A 122 10.10 -4.68 12.65
CA LEU A 122 11.24 -5.45 12.14
C LEU A 122 11.46 -5.18 10.65
N HIS A 123 10.39 -5.14 9.87
CA HIS A 123 10.45 -4.81 8.44
C HIS A 123 10.87 -3.37 8.19
N ILE A 124 10.39 -2.42 9.00
CA ILE A 124 10.83 -1.01 8.92
C ILE A 124 12.33 -0.90 9.20
N ARG A 125 12.83 -1.61 10.22
CA ARG A 125 14.27 -1.65 10.50
C ARG A 125 15.07 -2.21 9.33
N ASP A 126 14.60 -3.29 8.71
CA ASP A 126 15.24 -3.87 7.53
C ASP A 126 15.20 -2.93 6.31
N LEU A 127 14.10 -2.20 6.13
CA LEU A 127 13.94 -1.20 5.08
C LEU A 127 14.92 -0.04 5.26
N LEU A 128 15.01 0.52 6.47
CA LEU A 128 15.97 1.58 6.80
C LEU A 128 17.43 1.11 6.70
N ALA A 129 17.69 -0.16 6.99
CA ALA A 129 19.00 -0.78 6.85
C ALA A 129 19.31 -1.27 5.42
N HIS A 130 18.46 -0.94 4.43
CA HIS A 130 18.63 -1.32 3.02
C HIS A 130 18.71 -2.84 2.77
N ARG A 131 18.16 -3.66 3.65
CA ARG A 131 18.12 -5.12 3.48
C ARG A 131 16.98 -5.59 2.57
N ILE A 132 15.99 -4.73 2.38
CA ILE A 132 14.84 -4.91 1.48
C ILE A 132 14.64 -3.62 0.68
N GLY A 133 14.04 -3.74 -0.50
CA GLY A 133 13.70 -2.62 -1.38
C GLY A 133 12.41 -1.90 -0.99
N GLY A 134 11.48 -2.58 -0.32
CA GLY A 134 10.23 -1.99 0.11
C GLY A 134 9.37 -2.91 0.98
N ILE A 135 8.39 -2.31 1.65
CA ILE A 135 7.32 -3.03 2.35
C ILE A 135 6.06 -2.92 1.49
N TYR A 136 5.32 -4.02 1.35
CA TYR A 136 4.01 -4.02 0.71
C TYR A 136 2.97 -4.46 1.74
N LEU A 137 2.12 -3.54 2.20
CA LEU A 137 1.08 -3.87 3.18
C LEU A 137 0.12 -4.92 2.59
N PRO A 138 -0.41 -5.84 3.40
CA PRO A 138 -1.43 -6.76 2.95
C PRO A 138 -2.67 -5.98 2.45
N ASN A 139 -3.57 -6.68 1.75
CA ASN A 139 -4.75 -6.07 1.14
C ASN A 139 -5.46 -5.15 2.15
N THR A 140 -5.52 -3.86 1.85
CA THR A 140 -6.03 -2.84 2.79
C THR A 140 -7.48 -3.09 3.19
N ARG A 141 -8.29 -3.70 2.32
CA ARG A 141 -9.66 -4.11 2.65
C ARG A 141 -9.76 -5.31 3.59
N TRP A 142 -8.65 -5.98 3.93
CA TRP A 142 -8.62 -6.92 5.05
C TRP A 142 -8.63 -6.20 6.39
N PHE A 143 -8.26 -4.92 6.44
CA PHE A 143 -8.29 -4.15 7.67
C PHE A 143 -9.71 -3.63 7.92
N GLN A 144 -10.22 -3.90 9.12
CA GLN A 144 -11.58 -3.51 9.50
C GLN A 144 -11.82 -1.99 9.37
N GLY A 145 -10.77 -1.17 9.55
CA GLY A 145 -10.85 0.28 9.49
C GLY A 145 -10.89 0.89 8.09
N GLU A 146 -10.61 0.14 7.02
CA GLU A 146 -10.50 0.67 5.65
C GLU A 146 -11.85 1.18 5.11
N GLU A 147 -12.92 0.40 5.28
CA GLU A 147 -14.28 0.72 4.79
C GLU A 147 -15.25 1.06 5.93
N ASP A 148 -14.73 1.38 7.12
CA ASP A 148 -15.52 1.81 8.29
C ASP A 148 -15.72 3.34 8.27
N THR A 149 -16.68 3.85 9.05
CA THR A 149 -16.98 5.30 9.13
C THR A 149 -16.77 5.90 10.52
N GLY A 150 -16.42 5.08 11.52
CA GLY A 150 -16.31 5.48 12.92
C GLY A 150 -14.89 5.42 13.48
N GLU A 151 -14.78 5.03 14.74
CA GLU A 151 -13.51 5.02 15.49
C GLU A 151 -12.48 4.06 14.90
N LYS A 152 -12.93 2.97 14.29
CA LYS A 152 -12.05 1.98 13.65
C LYS A 152 -11.29 2.59 12.48
N ARG A 153 -11.97 3.42 11.66
CA ARG A 153 -11.34 4.17 10.57
C ARG A 153 -10.30 5.15 11.10
N LYS A 154 -10.64 5.92 12.13
CA LYS A 154 -9.71 6.89 12.73
C LYS A 154 -8.47 6.19 13.27
N ARG A 155 -8.65 5.11 14.03
CA ARG A 155 -7.55 4.32 14.57
C ARG A 155 -6.66 3.76 13.47
N PHE A 156 -7.23 3.20 12.41
CA PHE A 156 -6.46 2.66 11.30
C PHE A 156 -5.70 3.75 10.54
N ALA A 157 -6.32 4.91 10.29
CA ALA A 157 -5.66 6.05 9.68
C ALA A 157 -4.48 6.58 10.52
N LEU A 158 -4.63 6.64 11.86
CA LEU A 158 -3.55 7.01 12.77
C LEU A 158 -2.41 5.98 12.77
N GLN A 159 -2.73 4.68 12.70
CA GLN A 159 -1.73 3.63 12.58
C GLN A 159 -0.92 3.77 11.28
N LEU A 160 -1.59 3.99 10.14
CA LEU A 160 -0.92 4.23 8.85
C LEU A 160 -0.06 5.50 8.88
N ALA A 161 -0.57 6.59 9.46
CA ALA A 161 0.18 7.83 9.62
C ALA A 161 1.42 7.65 10.52
N GLY A 162 1.36 6.74 11.49
CA GLY A 162 2.50 6.41 12.34
C GLY A 162 3.61 5.60 11.65
N LEU A 163 3.36 5.03 10.46
CA LEU A 163 4.35 4.23 9.73
C LEU A 163 5.29 5.04 8.84
N ALA A 164 4.91 6.26 8.48
CA ALA A 164 5.57 7.02 7.42
C ALA A 164 5.65 8.51 7.73
N ASP A 165 6.69 9.15 7.22
CA ASP A 165 6.87 10.59 7.30
C ASP A 165 6.07 11.33 6.21
N VAL A 166 5.90 10.68 5.06
CA VAL A 166 5.24 11.25 3.87
C VAL A 166 4.19 10.28 3.35
N PHE A 167 3.01 10.82 3.01
CA PHE A 167 1.96 10.08 2.32
C PHE A 167 1.85 10.54 0.87
N VAL A 168 1.82 9.59 -0.07
CA VAL A 168 1.63 9.82 -1.50
C VAL A 168 0.39 9.05 -1.95
N ASN A 169 -0.53 9.72 -2.65
CA ASN A 169 -1.66 9.06 -3.29
C ASN A 169 -1.44 9.02 -4.81
N ASP A 170 -1.24 7.81 -5.34
CA ASP A 170 -1.09 7.51 -6.78
C ASP A 170 -2.18 6.51 -7.24
N ALA A 171 -3.33 6.51 -6.57
CA ALA A 171 -4.45 5.60 -6.84
C ALA A 171 -5.61 6.30 -7.57
N PHE A 172 -5.35 6.82 -8.78
CA PHE A 172 -6.32 7.61 -9.55
C PHE A 172 -7.63 6.87 -9.92
N GLY A 173 -7.65 5.54 -9.99
CA GLY A 173 -8.87 4.78 -10.26
C GLY A 173 -9.74 4.48 -9.03
N SER A 174 -9.36 4.95 -7.84
CA SER A 174 -9.98 4.62 -6.55
C SER A 174 -10.57 5.82 -5.79
N TRP A 175 -10.84 6.94 -6.49
CA TRP A 175 -11.53 8.10 -5.94
C TRP A 175 -13.05 7.89 -5.84
#